data_AF-A0A5Q4EU66-F1
#
_entry.id   AF-A0A5Q4EU66-F1
#
_cell.length_a   1.000
_cell.length_b   1.000
_cell.length_c   1.000
_cell.angle_alpha   90.00
_cell.angle_beta   90.00
_cell.angle_gamma   90.00
#
_symmetry.space_group_name_H-M   'P 1'
#
loop_
_entity.id
_entity.type
_entity.pdbx_description
1 polymer ?
#
loop_
_entity_poly.entity_id
_entity_poly.type
_entity_poly.pdbx_seq_one_letter_code
_entity_poly.pdbx_strand_id
1 'polypeptide(L)'
;MAEAEVNGRARTVSLDMTNGAHTTALVYADDAAYEVRIDMTSGEVVSVNEQPDFSLPGEAVEGEPTVTESGLMYYDIEVGDGQRPAGPQSTVSVHYTGWLVDGTQFDSSRDRGQPASFPLGQVIPGWTEGVGGMRVGGKRKLIIPYGLGYGEQGAGGVIPPRAMLIFDVELLNVDNAGRR
;
A
#
# COMPACT_ATOMS: atom_id res chain seq x y z
N MET A 1 -13.01 -32.14 7.04
CA MET A 1 -12.88 -30.69 6.76
C MET A 1 -11.40 -30.43 6.68
N ALA A 2 -10.91 -29.91 5.55
CA ALA A 2 -9.47 -29.78 5.32
C ALA A 2 -8.94 -28.60 6.15
N GLU A 3 -8.01 -28.87 7.05
CA GLU A 3 -7.22 -27.84 7.72
C GLU A 3 -6.32 -27.19 6.66
N ALA A 4 -6.60 -25.93 6.34
CA ALA A 4 -5.72 -25.12 5.51
C ALA A 4 -4.55 -24.65 6.40
N GLU A 5 -3.45 -25.40 6.41
CA GLU A 5 -2.23 -25.01 7.08
C GLU A 5 -1.49 -23.97 6.20
N VAL A 6 -1.72 -22.69 6.48
CA VAL A 6 -1.00 -21.60 5.80
C VAL A 6 0.33 -21.39 6.51
N ASN A 7 1.42 -21.85 5.89
CA ASN A 7 2.79 -21.65 6.38
C ASN A 7 3.27 -20.22 6.10
N GLY A 8 2.78 -19.22 6.86
CA GLY A 8 3.13 -17.81 6.68
C GLY A 8 3.36 -17.05 7.98
N ARG A 9 4.09 -15.92 7.92
CA ARG A 9 4.19 -14.96 9.02
C ARG A 9 3.21 -13.81 8.80
N ALA A 10 2.19 -13.69 9.64
CA ALA A 10 1.27 -12.56 9.61
C ALA A 10 2.00 -11.23 9.84
N ARG A 11 1.97 -10.34 8.84
CA ARG A 11 2.62 -9.02 8.91
C ARG A 11 1.74 -7.94 9.53
N THR A 12 0.41 -8.11 9.56
CA THR A 12 -0.55 -7.19 10.19
C THR A 12 -1.79 -7.97 10.60
N VAL A 13 -2.41 -7.59 11.72
CA VAL A 13 -3.70 -8.12 12.18
C VAL A 13 -4.52 -6.90 12.58
N SER A 14 -5.59 -6.59 11.85
CA SER A 14 -6.62 -5.66 12.33
C SER A 14 -7.62 -6.46 13.13
N LEU A 15 -8.05 -5.95 14.29
CA LEU A 15 -8.98 -6.64 15.18
C LEU A 15 -10.24 -5.79 15.30
N ASP A 16 -11.35 -6.26 14.71
CA ASP A 16 -12.66 -5.66 14.92
C ASP A 16 -13.42 -6.49 15.97
N MET A 17 -13.60 -5.92 17.17
CA MET A 17 -14.24 -6.59 18.30
C MET A 17 -15.75 -6.31 18.41
N THR A 18 -16.37 -5.75 17.37
CA THR A 18 -17.80 -5.39 17.41
C THR A 18 -18.75 -6.59 17.25
N ASN A 19 -18.31 -7.69 16.63
CA ASN A 19 -19.08 -8.93 16.46
C ASN A 19 -18.46 -10.07 17.26
N GLY A 20 -18.84 -10.20 18.53
CA GLY A 20 -18.21 -11.01 19.59
C GLY A 20 -18.15 -12.54 19.44
N ALA A 21 -17.77 -13.08 18.28
CA ALA A 21 -17.35 -14.47 18.11
C ALA A 21 -16.14 -14.63 17.17
N HIS A 22 -15.98 -13.73 16.19
CA HIS A 22 -14.90 -13.80 15.21
C HIS A 22 -14.29 -12.43 14.94
N THR A 23 -12.98 -12.38 14.71
CA THR A 23 -12.27 -11.23 14.15
C THR A 23 -11.75 -11.57 12.75
N THR A 24 -11.49 -10.55 11.94
CA THR A 24 -10.97 -10.72 10.58
C THR A 24 -9.62 -10.02 10.46
N ALA A 25 -8.59 -10.74 10.02
CA ALA A 25 -7.22 -10.26 9.90
C ALA A 25 -6.76 -10.31 8.44
N LEU A 26 -6.14 -9.25 7.95
CA LEU A 26 -5.49 -9.25 6.64
C LEU A 26 -4.06 -9.77 6.79
N VAL A 27 -3.85 -11.03 6.45
CA VAL A 27 -2.57 -11.72 6.53
C VAL A 27 -1.92 -11.70 5.17
N TYR A 28 -0.71 -11.16 5.06
CA TYR A 28 0.09 -11.28 3.84
C TYR A 28 1.10 -12.42 4.03
N ALA A 29 1.01 -13.45 3.20
CA ALA A 29 1.89 -14.62 3.20
C ALA A 29 2.18 -15.05 1.75
N ASP A 30 3.36 -15.61 1.46
CA ASP A 30 3.71 -16.19 0.14
C ASP A 30 3.24 -15.36 -1.07
N ASP A 31 3.51 -14.05 -1.02
CA ASP A 31 3.17 -13.06 -2.06
C ASP A 31 1.67 -12.83 -2.32
N ALA A 32 0.79 -13.31 -1.44
CA ALA A 32 -0.65 -13.09 -1.50
C ALA A 32 -1.21 -12.44 -0.20
N ALA A 33 -2.30 -11.71 -0.37
CA ALA A 33 -3.09 -11.16 0.73
C ALA A 33 -4.24 -12.12 1.04
N TYR A 34 -4.42 -12.45 2.32
CA TYR A 34 -5.44 -13.36 2.79
C TYR A 34 -6.31 -12.67 3.83
N GLU A 35 -7.61 -12.78 3.68
CA GLU A 35 -8.53 -12.48 4.76
C GLU A 35 -8.66 -13.73 5.65
N VAL A 36 -8.16 -13.63 6.87
CA VAL A 36 -8.16 -14.72 7.84
C VAL A 36 -9.19 -14.40 8.92
N ARG A 37 -10.26 -15.19 8.99
CA ARG A 37 -11.22 -15.12 10.10
C ARG A 37 -10.72 -15.99 11.23
N ILE A 38 -10.69 -15.43 12.44
CA ILE A 38 -10.20 -16.09 13.64
C ILE A 38 -11.35 -16.10 14.66
N ASP A 39 -11.64 -17.26 15.24
CA ASP A 39 -12.55 -17.37 16.38
C ASP A 39 -11.87 -16.82 17.64
N MET A 40 -12.53 -15.87 18.30
CA MET A 40 -11.96 -15.17 19.47
C MET A 40 -12.05 -15.97 20.76
N THR A 41 -12.82 -17.05 20.79
CA THR A 41 -13.00 -17.95 21.95
C THR A 41 -11.98 -19.08 21.91
N SER A 42 -11.72 -19.67 20.74
CA SER A 42 -10.76 -20.76 20.57
C SER A 42 -9.38 -20.28 20.13
N GLY A 43 -9.28 -19.12 19.49
CA GLY A 43 -8.05 -18.62 18.86
C GLY A 43 -7.72 -19.32 17.53
N GLU A 44 -8.62 -20.15 17.00
CA GLU A 44 -8.41 -20.90 15.77
C GLU A 44 -8.77 -20.07 14.53
N VAL A 45 -8.02 -20.29 13.45
CA VAL A 45 -8.39 -19.78 12.12
C VAL A 45 -9.61 -20.57 11.64
N VAL A 46 -10.74 -19.89 11.53
CA VAL A 46 -12.01 -20.48 11.08
C VAL A 46 -12.21 -20.38 9.57
N SER A 47 -11.55 -19.43 8.91
CA SER A 47 -11.46 -19.42 7.45
C SER A 47 -10.27 -18.60 6.96
N VAL A 48 -9.74 -18.98 5.80
CA VAL A 48 -8.79 -18.20 5.01
C VAL A 48 -9.43 -17.95 3.66
N ASN A 49 -9.58 -16.68 3.30
CA ASN A 49 -10.04 -16.27 1.98
C ASN A 49 -8.85 -15.66 1.23
N GLU A 50 -8.45 -16.33 0.14
CA GLU A 50 -7.32 -15.97 -0.73
C GLU A 50 -7.62 -14.73 -1.59
N GLN A 51 -8.88 -14.29 -1.63
CA GLN A 51 -9.33 -13.05 -2.25
C GLN A 51 -10.02 -12.20 -1.17
N PRO A 52 -9.27 -11.48 -0.32
CA PRO A 52 -9.84 -10.71 0.77
C PRO A 52 -10.92 -9.77 0.23
N ASP A 53 -12.14 -9.83 0.80
CA ASP A 53 -13.27 -8.93 0.47
C ASP A 53 -13.06 -7.53 1.08
N PHE A 54 -11.79 -7.18 1.30
CA PHE A 54 -11.33 -5.91 1.82
C PHE A 54 -11.17 -4.95 0.65
N SER A 55 -12.17 -4.09 0.46
CA SER A 55 -12.05 -2.98 -0.47
C SER A 55 -10.94 -2.05 0.01
N LEU A 56 -9.78 -2.12 -0.64
CA LEU A 56 -8.73 -1.11 -0.44
C LEU A 56 -9.33 0.27 -0.68
N PRO A 57 -9.01 1.27 0.16
CA PRO A 57 -9.50 2.62 -0.07
C PRO A 57 -8.96 3.17 -1.39
N GLY A 58 -9.72 4.12 -1.93
CA GLY A 58 -9.41 4.76 -3.21
C GLY A 58 -9.96 4.02 -4.42
N GLU A 59 -9.23 4.06 -5.52
CA GLU A 59 -9.61 3.46 -6.80
C GLU A 59 -9.63 1.94 -6.71
N ALA A 60 -10.67 1.30 -7.25
CA ALA A 60 -10.78 -0.15 -7.26
C ALA A 60 -9.69 -0.77 -8.13
N VAL A 61 -9.19 -1.94 -7.72
CA VAL A 61 -8.16 -2.70 -8.44
C VAL A 61 -8.63 -4.12 -8.61
N GLU A 62 -8.29 -4.72 -9.75
CA GLU A 62 -8.62 -6.11 -10.08
C GLU A 62 -7.33 -6.90 -10.34
N GLY A 63 -7.36 -8.20 -10.07
CA GLY A 63 -6.23 -9.11 -10.27
C GLY A 63 -5.32 -9.24 -9.05
N GLU A 64 -4.11 -9.76 -9.27
CA GLU A 64 -3.11 -9.97 -8.23
C GLU A 64 -2.11 -8.79 -8.19
N PRO A 65 -1.70 -8.33 -7.00
CA PRO A 65 -0.69 -7.30 -6.90
C PRO A 65 0.68 -7.85 -7.30
N THR A 66 1.53 -6.99 -7.83
CA THR A 66 2.96 -7.30 -7.87
C THR A 66 3.55 -7.10 -6.48
N VAL A 67 4.21 -8.14 -5.96
CA VAL A 67 4.93 -8.09 -4.68
C VAL A 67 6.44 -8.00 -4.96
N THR A 68 7.11 -7.08 -4.31
CA THR A 68 8.57 -6.92 -4.43
C THR A 68 9.31 -7.57 -3.28
N GLU A 69 10.62 -7.78 -3.44
CA GLU A 69 11.48 -8.37 -2.39
C GLU A 69 11.48 -7.55 -1.08
N SER A 70 11.24 -6.24 -1.16
CA SER A 70 11.15 -5.37 0.02
C SER A 70 9.81 -5.51 0.76
N GLY A 71 8.83 -6.19 0.15
CA GLY A 71 7.47 -6.33 0.66
C GLY A 71 6.55 -5.17 0.27
N LEU A 72 6.98 -4.26 -0.60
CA LEU A 72 6.07 -3.34 -1.28
C LEU A 72 5.14 -4.16 -2.18
N MET A 73 3.85 -3.82 -2.18
CA MET A 73 2.91 -4.38 -3.14
C MET A 73 2.30 -3.26 -3.96
N TYR A 74 2.00 -3.53 -5.23
CA TYR A 74 1.33 -2.56 -6.07
C TYR A 74 0.46 -3.17 -7.15
N TYR A 75 -0.52 -2.40 -7.60
CA TYR A 75 -1.34 -2.67 -8.77
C TYR A 75 -1.09 -1.59 -9.81
N ASP A 76 -0.74 -1.99 -11.03
CA ASP A 76 -0.79 -1.09 -12.18
C ASP A 76 -2.23 -0.96 -12.65
N ILE A 77 -2.84 0.20 -12.36
CA ILE A 77 -4.17 0.56 -12.86
C ILE A 77 -4.03 1.02 -14.32
N GLU A 78 -2.99 1.83 -14.57
CA GLU A 78 -2.60 2.29 -15.88
C GLU A 78 -1.07 2.35 -15.92
N VAL A 79 -0.42 1.70 -16.88
CA VAL A 79 1.06 1.62 -16.88
C VAL A 79 1.71 2.95 -17.29
N GLY A 80 1.04 3.71 -18.17
CA GLY A 80 1.62 4.86 -18.86
C GLY A 80 2.64 4.48 -19.93
N ASP A 81 2.96 5.42 -20.82
CA ASP A 81 3.87 5.22 -21.96
C ASP A 81 5.06 6.18 -21.96
N GLY A 82 5.06 7.16 -21.05
CA GLY A 82 6.09 8.19 -21.00
C GLY A 82 7.40 7.73 -20.35
N GLN A 83 8.24 8.73 -20.06
CA GLN A 83 9.53 8.53 -19.42
C GLN A 83 9.39 8.02 -17.97
N ARG A 84 10.41 7.27 -17.52
CA ARG A 84 10.54 6.76 -16.16
C ARG A 84 11.54 7.63 -15.37
N PRO A 85 11.41 7.73 -14.03
CA PRO A 85 12.49 8.23 -13.19
C PRO A 85 13.81 7.50 -13.47
N ALA A 86 14.86 8.23 -13.79
CA ALA A 86 16.20 7.69 -14.02
C ALA A 86 16.86 7.17 -12.72
N GLY A 87 16.38 7.63 -11.57
CA GLY A 87 16.81 7.15 -10.25
C GLY A 87 16.33 8.06 -9.12
N PRO A 88 16.88 7.89 -7.90
CA PRO A 88 16.47 8.69 -6.73
C PRO A 88 16.70 10.20 -6.85
N GLN A 89 17.55 10.64 -7.79
CA GLN A 89 17.80 12.07 -8.04
C GLN A 89 16.72 12.73 -8.92
N SER A 90 15.84 11.93 -9.53
CA SER A 90 14.73 12.44 -10.33
C SER A 90 13.70 13.16 -9.46
N THR A 91 13.14 14.24 -9.97
CA THR A 91 11.96 14.88 -9.38
C THR A 91 10.72 14.37 -10.12
N VAL A 92 9.72 13.91 -9.38
CA VAL A 92 8.45 13.44 -9.94
C VAL A 92 7.35 14.45 -9.63
N SER A 93 6.43 14.66 -10.57
CA SER A 93 5.20 15.40 -10.34
C SER A 93 4.03 14.44 -10.43
N VAL A 94 3.20 14.41 -9.39
CA VAL A 94 2.17 13.40 -9.20
C VAL A 94 0.86 13.98 -8.70
N HIS A 95 -0.24 13.35 -9.11
CA HIS A 95 -1.42 13.34 -8.26
C HIS A 95 -1.36 12.14 -7.32
N TYR A 96 -1.78 12.33 -6.07
CA TYR A 96 -1.90 11.21 -5.15
C TYR A 96 -2.96 11.46 -4.11
N THR A 97 -3.44 10.36 -3.54
CA THR A 97 -4.17 10.35 -2.27
C THR A 97 -3.63 9.18 -1.44
N GLY A 98 -3.49 9.41 -0.13
CA GLY A 98 -2.99 8.45 0.84
C GLY A 98 -4.02 8.16 1.92
N TRP A 99 -4.20 6.88 2.22
CA TRP A 99 -5.14 6.37 3.21
C TRP A 99 -4.48 5.39 4.18
N LEU A 100 -5.01 5.35 5.39
CA LEU A 100 -4.81 4.24 6.32
C LEU A 100 -5.69 3.07 5.90
N VAL A 101 -5.36 1.87 6.41
CA VAL A 101 -6.11 0.64 6.13
C VAL A 101 -7.59 0.73 6.49
N ASP A 102 -7.95 1.52 7.51
CA ASP A 102 -9.33 1.75 7.93
C ASP A 102 -10.12 2.69 7.00
N GLY A 103 -9.52 3.14 5.90
CA GLY A 103 -10.10 4.07 4.94
C GLY A 103 -9.95 5.55 5.31
N THR A 104 -9.32 5.86 6.44
CA THR A 104 -9.03 7.25 6.83
C THR A 104 -8.03 7.86 5.85
N GLN A 105 -8.47 8.85 5.09
CA GLN A 105 -7.58 9.64 4.26
C GLN A 105 -6.71 10.55 5.13
N PHE A 106 -5.39 10.46 4.98
CA PHE A 106 -4.45 11.30 5.73
C PHE A 106 -3.82 12.41 4.88
N ASP A 107 -3.77 12.25 3.56
CA ASP A 107 -3.20 13.26 2.66
C ASP A 107 -3.72 13.10 1.22
N SER A 108 -3.95 14.21 0.51
CA SER A 108 -4.30 14.21 -0.91
C SER A 108 -3.79 15.46 -1.61
N SER A 109 -3.15 15.30 -2.77
CA SER A 109 -2.84 16.44 -3.63
C SER A 109 -4.07 16.92 -4.41
N ARG A 110 -5.07 16.06 -4.62
CA ARG A 110 -6.32 16.43 -5.31
C ARG A 110 -7.17 17.36 -4.45
N ASP A 111 -7.22 17.15 -3.14
CA ASP A 111 -7.91 18.05 -2.21
C ASP A 111 -7.27 19.44 -2.16
N ARG A 112 -5.96 19.52 -2.43
CA ARG A 112 -5.24 20.79 -2.60
C ARG A 112 -5.43 21.43 -3.97
N GLY A 113 -6.07 20.75 -4.92
CA GLY A 113 -6.35 21.25 -6.27
C GLY A 113 -5.14 21.38 -7.19
N GLN A 114 -3.97 20.85 -6.80
CA GLN A 114 -2.74 20.95 -7.60
C GLN A 114 -1.85 19.72 -7.45
N PRO A 115 -1.10 19.32 -8.49
CA PRO A 115 -0.08 18.28 -8.39
C PRO A 115 0.96 18.60 -7.31
N ALA A 116 1.53 17.54 -6.74
CA ALA A 116 2.66 17.65 -5.83
C ALA A 116 3.94 17.21 -6.54
N SER A 117 5.04 17.90 -6.26
CA SER A 117 6.35 17.59 -6.84
C SER A 117 7.34 17.22 -5.75
N PHE A 118 7.98 16.06 -5.90
CA PHE A 118 8.88 15.50 -4.89
C PHE A 118 10.18 15.02 -5.54
N PRO A 119 11.34 15.28 -4.92
CA PRO A 119 12.55 14.53 -5.21
C PRO A 119 12.35 13.07 -4.78
N LEU A 120 12.50 12.11 -5.69
CA LEU A 120 12.18 10.71 -5.43
C LEU A 120 13.04 10.11 -4.31
N GLY A 121 14.26 10.61 -4.11
CA GLY A 121 15.14 10.18 -3.02
C GLY A 121 14.86 10.83 -1.65
N GLN A 122 13.86 11.71 -1.56
CA GLN A 122 13.50 12.41 -0.31
C GLN A 122 12.09 12.07 0.19
N VAL A 123 11.47 11.03 -0.39
CA VAL A 123 10.20 10.47 0.08
C VAL A 123 10.43 9.14 0.81
N ILE A 124 9.37 8.58 1.39
CA ILE A 124 9.44 7.28 2.07
C ILE A 124 9.93 6.18 1.12
N PRO A 125 10.66 5.15 1.60
CA PRO A 125 11.25 4.11 0.75
C PRO A 125 10.27 3.44 -0.21
N GLY A 126 9.04 3.17 0.24
CA GLY A 126 8.01 2.56 -0.60
C GLY A 126 7.57 3.43 -1.78
N TRP A 127 7.62 4.77 -1.63
CA TRP A 127 7.41 5.68 -2.76
C TRP A 127 8.61 5.69 -3.71
N THR A 128 9.83 5.74 -3.18
CA THR A 128 11.07 5.70 -3.98
C THR A 128 11.08 4.47 -4.90
N GLU A 129 10.69 3.32 -4.36
CA GLU A 129 10.59 2.07 -5.10
C GLU A 129 9.36 2.04 -6.03
N GLY A 130 8.17 2.28 -5.48
CA GLY A 130 6.89 2.14 -6.19
C GLY A 130 6.74 3.13 -7.34
N VAL A 131 6.94 4.42 -7.09
CA VAL A 131 6.88 5.47 -8.12
C VAL A 131 8.12 5.43 -9.01
N GLY A 132 9.26 5.02 -8.46
CA GLY A 132 10.47 4.79 -9.25
C GLY A 132 10.24 3.79 -10.38
N GLY A 133 9.33 2.82 -10.23
CA GLY A 133 8.92 1.85 -11.26
C GLY A 133 7.93 2.37 -12.31
N MET A 134 7.29 3.51 -12.11
CA MET A 134 6.19 3.98 -12.96
C MET A 134 6.67 4.73 -14.22
N ARG A 135 5.82 4.78 -15.24
CA ARG A 135 5.98 5.66 -16.41
C ARG A 135 5.04 6.86 -16.29
N VAL A 136 5.46 7.99 -16.85
CA VAL A 136 4.57 9.15 -17.00
C VAL A 136 3.29 8.74 -17.75
N GLY A 137 2.15 9.22 -17.26
CA GLY A 137 0.80 8.80 -17.67
C GLY A 137 0.26 7.61 -16.88
N GLY A 138 1.10 6.94 -16.07
CA GLY A 138 0.70 5.76 -15.31
C GLY A 138 -0.04 6.10 -14.02
N LYS A 139 -0.95 5.21 -13.62
CA LYS A 139 -1.67 5.18 -12.36
C LYS A 139 -1.40 3.87 -11.65
N ARG A 140 -1.05 3.96 -10.37
CA ARG A 140 -0.65 2.81 -9.56
C ARG A 140 -1.22 2.93 -8.16
N LYS A 141 -1.78 1.84 -7.65
CA LYS A 141 -2.05 1.69 -6.23
C LYS A 141 -0.83 1.08 -5.55
N LEU A 142 -0.31 1.72 -4.51
CA LEU A 142 0.77 1.22 -3.67
C LEU A 142 0.22 0.80 -2.31
N ILE A 143 0.64 -0.37 -1.83
CA ILE A 143 0.40 -0.85 -0.48
C ILE A 143 1.77 -0.95 0.19
N ILE A 144 2.04 0.01 1.07
CA ILE A 144 3.36 0.23 1.64
C ILE A 144 3.36 -0.28 3.09
N PRO A 145 4.12 -1.36 3.39
CA PRO A 145 4.27 -1.81 4.76
C PRO A 145 5.00 -0.74 5.60
N TYR A 146 4.74 -0.73 6.90
CA TYR A 146 5.25 0.32 7.80
C TYR A 146 6.78 0.52 7.74
N GLY A 147 7.55 -0.56 7.53
CA GLY A 147 9.01 -0.50 7.39
C GLY A 147 9.50 0.26 6.15
N LEU A 148 8.66 0.39 5.12
CA LEU A 148 8.89 1.19 3.92
C LEU A 148 8.13 2.53 3.96
N GLY A 149 7.39 2.79 5.05
CA GLY A 149 6.64 4.02 5.31
C GLY A 149 7.25 4.83 6.47
N TYR A 150 6.45 5.09 7.50
CA TYR A 150 6.84 5.90 8.67
C TYR A 150 7.29 5.09 9.89
N GLY A 151 7.52 3.78 9.74
CA GLY A 151 8.17 2.96 10.74
C GLY A 151 7.38 2.79 12.04
N GLU A 152 8.11 2.50 13.12
CA GLU A 152 7.57 2.30 14.47
C GLU A 152 7.02 3.57 15.10
N GLN A 153 7.39 4.74 14.58
CA GLN A 153 7.07 6.04 15.19
C GLN A 153 5.78 6.65 14.62
N GLY A 154 5.41 6.31 13.38
CA GLY A 154 4.35 7.03 12.68
C GLY A 154 4.75 8.46 12.35
N ALA A 155 3.78 9.34 12.04
CA ALA A 155 4.06 10.71 11.67
C ALA A 155 2.94 11.69 12.03
N GLY A 156 3.33 12.85 12.57
CA GLY A 156 2.48 14.05 12.67
C GLY A 156 1.21 13.91 13.51
N GLY A 157 1.05 12.83 14.27
CA GLY A 157 -0.18 12.51 15.00
C GLY A 157 -1.34 12.05 14.12
N VAL A 158 -1.14 12.00 12.79
CA VAL A 158 -2.15 11.56 11.81
C VAL A 158 -1.89 10.12 11.37
N ILE A 159 -0.61 9.76 11.22
CA ILE A 159 -0.19 8.41 10.84
C ILE A 159 0.26 7.69 12.11
N PRO A 160 -0.42 6.62 12.55
CA PRO A 160 -0.05 5.91 13.77
C PRO A 160 1.26 5.11 13.60
N PRO A 161 1.92 4.75 14.72
CA PRO A 161 2.98 3.75 14.76
C PRO A 161 2.65 2.49 13.96
N ARG A 162 3.64 1.97 13.21
CA ARG A 162 3.54 0.71 12.45
C ARG A 162 2.37 0.68 11.44
N ALA A 163 1.93 1.85 10.96
CA ALA A 163 0.87 1.94 9.98
C ALA A 163 1.30 1.42 8.60
N MET A 164 0.45 0.60 7.98
CA MET A 164 0.47 0.35 6.55
C MET A 164 -0.23 1.50 5.83
N LEU A 165 0.34 1.92 4.69
CA LEU A 165 -0.16 3.05 3.92
C LEU A 165 -0.65 2.56 2.56
N ILE A 166 -1.84 3.01 2.17
CA ILE A 166 -2.37 2.79 0.83
C ILE A 166 -2.27 4.12 0.08
N PHE A 167 -1.72 4.09 -1.12
CA PHE A 167 -1.67 5.27 -1.98
C PHE A 167 -2.21 4.96 -3.37
N ASP A 168 -3.00 5.87 -3.91
CA ASP A 168 -3.22 5.96 -5.34
C ASP A 168 -2.33 7.05 -5.87
N VAL A 169 -1.51 6.73 -6.87
CA VAL A 169 -0.55 7.65 -7.45
C VAL A 169 -0.76 7.70 -8.95
N GLU A 170 -0.84 8.90 -9.50
CA GLU A 170 -0.83 9.18 -10.93
C GLU A 170 0.43 9.98 -11.25
N LEU A 171 1.31 9.42 -12.08
CA LEU A 171 2.58 10.04 -12.45
C LEU A 171 2.38 10.96 -13.65
N LEU A 172 2.43 12.27 -13.41
CA LEU A 172 2.16 13.29 -14.43
C LEU A 172 3.41 13.71 -15.19
N ASN A 173 4.54 13.79 -14.49
CA ASN A 173 5.80 14.20 -15.12
C ASN A 173 7.01 13.70 -14.32
N VAL A 174 8.15 13.63 -15.01
CA VAL A 174 9.46 13.31 -14.43
C VAL A 174 10.47 14.34 -14.93
N ASP A 175 11.22 14.93 -14.01
CA ASP A 175 12.41 15.71 -14.30
C ASP A 175 13.66 14.92 -13.84
N ASN A 176 14.41 14.43 -14.82
CA ASN A 176 15.66 13.68 -14.59
C ASN A 176 16.89 14.59 -14.51
N ALA A 177 16.73 15.91 -14.66
CA ALA A 177 17.84 16.86 -14.77
C ALA A 177 18.45 17.25 -13.41
N GLY A 178 18.48 16.32 -12.43
CA GLY A 178 19.01 16.54 -11.08
C GLY A 178 20.18 17.53 -11.11
N ARG A 179 19.97 18.71 -10.51
CA ARG A 179 20.80 19.90 -10.72
C ARG A 179 22.29 19.51 -10.66
N ARG A 180 22.96 19.66 -11.79
CA ARG A 180 24.42 19.56 -11.91
C ARG A 180 25.12 20.56 -11.01
#